data_AF-G2FDT4-F1
#
_entry.id   AF-G2FDT4-F1
#
_cell.length_a   1.000
_cell.length_b   1.000
_cell.length_c   1.000
_cell.angle_alpha   90.00
_cell.angle_beta   90.00
_cell.angle_gamma   90.00
#
_symmetry.space_group_name_H-M   'P 1'
#
loop_
_entity.id
_entity.type
_entity.pdbx_description
1 polymer ?
#
loop_
_entity_poly.entity_id
_entity_poly.type
_entity_poly.pdbx_seq_one_letter_code
_entity_poly.pdbx_strand_id
1 'polypeptide(L)'
;MSTPSRFIAESLEELLVSIADGVREAQDALNSAPPLDRFGRPLPSYHLPYLDFQLQATMETVSSNSGAVRLRIIPLNGSNTATQEISSTLSGRLVAVPPGEGLPTPILSLSSTRENARRHTIRVTASNSAGEILVGQTIELNLNMEASKQLSLIQGITLTSQRAGTRLADALLVTDATGSAETRFDIDPGIPAKAVLVVSAELGSEVAHLSLPAGGGA
;
A
#
# COMPACT_ATOMS: atom_id res chain seq x y z
N MET A 1 -26.79 -24.87 31.37
CA MET A 1 -26.48 -25.97 30.43
C MET A 1 -26.23 -25.33 29.08
N SER A 2 -24.97 -25.12 28.70
CA SER A 2 -24.58 -24.59 27.40
C SER A 2 -24.81 -25.67 26.34
N THR A 3 -25.65 -25.35 25.36
CA THR A 3 -26.09 -26.26 24.30
C THR A 3 -24.89 -26.66 23.44
N PRO A 4 -24.66 -27.95 23.17
CA PRO A 4 -23.51 -28.46 22.41
C PRO A 4 -23.34 -27.83 21.02
N SER A 5 -24.42 -27.30 20.43
CA SER A 5 -24.37 -26.55 19.16
C SER A 5 -23.56 -25.25 19.22
N ARG A 6 -23.47 -24.60 20.38
CA ARG A 6 -22.77 -23.31 20.53
C ARG A 6 -21.25 -23.47 20.50
N PHE A 7 -20.75 -24.50 21.19
CA PHE A 7 -19.33 -24.86 21.19
C PHE A 7 -18.84 -25.28 19.79
N ILE A 8 -19.71 -25.94 19.00
CA ILE A 8 -19.41 -26.34 17.62
C ILE A 8 -19.24 -25.13 16.72
N ALA A 9 -20.15 -24.15 16.81
CA ALA A 9 -20.06 -22.92 16.02
C ALA A 9 -18.77 -22.13 16.33
N GLU A 10 -18.43 -21.99 17.62
CA GLU A 10 -17.25 -21.25 18.09
C GLU A 10 -15.94 -21.92 17.61
N SER A 11 -15.81 -23.25 17.72
CA SER A 11 -14.60 -23.96 17.27
C SER A 11 -14.38 -23.97 15.75
N LEU A 12 -15.47 -23.99 14.97
CA LEU A 12 -15.41 -23.92 13.51
C LEU A 12 -15.08 -22.50 13.05
N GLU A 13 -15.62 -21.49 13.73
CA GLU A 13 -15.28 -20.08 13.50
C GLU A 13 -13.79 -19.82 13.76
N GLU A 14 -13.25 -20.28 14.89
CA GLU A 14 -11.81 -20.14 15.20
C GLU A 14 -10.91 -20.82 14.15
N LEU A 15 -11.29 -22.01 13.67
CA LEU A 15 -10.55 -22.71 12.62
C LEU A 15 -10.57 -21.92 11.31
N LEU A 16 -11.74 -21.41 10.89
CA LEU A 16 -11.88 -20.62 9.67
C LEU A 16 -11.10 -19.31 9.73
N VAL A 17 -11.09 -18.64 10.89
CA VAL A 17 -10.27 -17.45 11.13
C VAL A 17 -8.78 -17.80 11.01
N SER A 18 -8.33 -18.91 11.62
CA SER A 18 -6.93 -19.33 11.54
C SER A 18 -6.47 -19.68 10.11
N ILE A 19 -7.37 -20.25 9.29
CA ILE A 19 -7.09 -20.54 7.88
C ILE A 19 -7.01 -19.23 7.08
N ALA A 20 -7.93 -18.29 7.31
CA ALA A 20 -7.91 -17.00 6.63
C ALA A 20 -6.62 -16.21 6.97
N ASP A 21 -6.20 -16.22 8.23
CA ASP A 21 -4.96 -15.58 8.67
C ASP A 21 -3.72 -16.25 8.06
N GLY A 22 -3.64 -17.59 8.06
CA GLY A 22 -2.52 -18.31 7.47
C GLY A 22 -2.39 -18.12 5.95
N VAL A 23 -3.52 -17.99 5.25
CA VAL A 23 -3.53 -17.69 3.80
C VAL A 23 -3.07 -16.27 3.53
N ARG A 24 -3.51 -15.31 4.36
CA ARG A 24 -3.05 -13.92 4.28
C ARG A 24 -1.54 -13.83 4.51
N GLU A 25 -1.02 -14.48 5.55
CA GLU A 25 0.41 -14.52 5.86
C GLU A 25 1.23 -15.14 4.72
N ALA A 26 0.74 -16.23 4.10
CA ALA A 26 1.38 -16.83 2.94
C ALA A 26 1.40 -15.90 1.72
N GLN A 27 0.32 -15.15 1.48
CA GLN A 27 0.27 -14.17 0.38
C GLN A 27 1.16 -12.96 0.65
N ASP A 28 1.26 -12.49 1.90
CA ASP A 28 2.18 -11.42 2.29
C ASP A 28 3.64 -11.86 2.13
N ALA A 29 3.97 -13.11 2.48
CA ALA A 29 5.30 -13.68 2.23
C ALA A 29 5.63 -13.75 0.73
N LEU A 30 4.68 -14.15 -0.13
CA LEU A 30 4.85 -14.14 -1.58
C LEU A 30 5.02 -12.72 -2.14
N ASN A 31 4.28 -11.75 -1.61
CA ASN A 31 4.38 -10.34 -2.02
C ASN A 31 5.70 -9.68 -1.60
N SER A 32 6.36 -10.19 -0.54
CA SER A 32 7.65 -9.69 -0.07
C SER A 32 8.84 -10.08 -0.98
N ALA A 33 8.61 -10.93 -1.98
CA ALA A 33 9.64 -11.34 -2.92
C ALA A 33 10.12 -10.12 -3.75
N PRO A 34 11.45 -9.91 -3.89
CA PRO A 34 11.98 -8.83 -4.71
C PRO A 34 11.49 -8.94 -6.16
N PRO A 35 11.01 -7.86 -6.78
CA PRO A 35 10.52 -7.89 -8.16
C PRO A 35 11.64 -8.13 -9.18
N LEU A 36 12.90 -7.91 -8.78
CA LEU A 36 14.08 -8.03 -9.62
C LEU A 36 15.09 -8.98 -8.98
N ASP A 37 15.77 -9.75 -9.83
CA ASP A 37 16.97 -10.46 -9.40
C ASP A 37 18.17 -9.51 -9.21
N ARG A 38 19.28 -10.04 -8.70
CA ARG A 38 20.53 -9.29 -8.50
C ARG A 38 21.15 -8.70 -9.78
N PHE A 39 20.61 -9.03 -10.95
CA PHE A 39 21.02 -8.55 -12.27
C PHE A 39 19.97 -7.63 -12.91
N GLY A 40 18.94 -7.20 -12.15
CA GLY A 40 17.91 -6.28 -12.62
C GLY A 40 16.88 -6.91 -13.56
N ARG A 41 16.81 -8.25 -13.65
CA ARG A 41 15.81 -8.95 -14.47
C ARG A 41 14.54 -9.17 -13.66
N PRO A 42 13.35 -9.01 -14.26
CA PRO A 42 12.09 -9.28 -13.58
C PRO A 42 12.01 -10.76 -13.15
N LEU A 43 11.68 -10.98 -11.88
CA LEU A 43 11.35 -12.30 -11.36
C LEU A 43 9.84 -12.54 -11.51
N PRO A 44 9.41 -13.76 -11.85
CA PRO A 44 7.99 -14.09 -11.94
C PRO A 44 7.35 -13.95 -10.55
N SER A 45 6.48 -12.94 -10.37
CA SER A 45 5.66 -12.76 -9.18
C SER A 45 4.49 -13.74 -9.21
N TYR A 46 4.34 -14.55 -8.15
CA TYR A 46 3.23 -15.49 -8.02
C TYR A 46 2.19 -14.91 -7.06
N HIS A 47 0.98 -14.69 -7.56
CA HIS A 47 -0.18 -14.33 -6.74
C HIS A 47 -1.18 -15.49 -6.77
N LEU A 48 -1.71 -15.87 -5.61
CA LEU A 48 -2.80 -16.84 -5.54
C LEU A 48 -4.11 -16.10 -5.84
N PRO A 49 -4.76 -16.31 -7.00
CA PRO A 49 -5.99 -15.57 -7.33
C PRO A 49 -7.17 -16.02 -6.45
N TYR A 50 -7.20 -17.30 -6.08
CA TYR A 50 -8.18 -17.86 -5.16
C TYR A 50 -7.64 -19.13 -4.51
N LEU A 51 -8.09 -19.40 -3.28
CA LEU A 51 -7.92 -20.69 -2.61
C LEU A 51 -9.29 -21.33 -2.45
N ASP A 52 -9.50 -22.45 -3.14
CA ASP A 52 -10.65 -23.32 -2.92
C ASP A 52 -10.32 -24.28 -1.78
N PHE A 53 -11.19 -24.39 -0.79
CA PHE A 53 -11.03 -25.35 0.30
C PHE A 53 -12.28 -26.21 0.49
N GLN A 54 -12.06 -27.45 0.92
CA GLN A 54 -13.08 -28.38 1.36
C GLN A 54 -12.63 -29.00 2.68
N LEU A 55 -13.34 -28.70 3.76
CA LEU A 55 -13.11 -29.28 5.07
C LEU A 55 -14.11 -30.41 5.31
N GLN A 56 -13.60 -31.58 5.69
CA GLN A 56 -14.40 -32.72 6.15
C GLN A 56 -14.03 -33.00 7.62
N ALA A 57 -15.02 -32.99 8.50
CA ALA A 57 -14.83 -33.30 9.91
C ALA A 57 -15.69 -34.50 10.32
N THR A 58 -15.08 -35.44 11.04
CA THR A 58 -15.76 -36.57 11.67
C THR A 58 -15.75 -36.40 13.18
N MET A 59 -16.90 -36.57 13.82
CA MET A 59 -17.05 -36.43 15.27
C MET A 59 -17.11 -37.81 15.93
N GLU A 60 -16.34 -38.00 17.02
CA GLU A 60 -16.41 -39.17 17.88
C GLU A 60 -17.06 -38.79 19.23
N THR A 61 -18.05 -39.56 19.68
CA THR A 61 -18.61 -39.39 21.02
C THR A 61 -17.82 -40.25 22.00
N VAL A 62 -17.10 -39.63 22.93
CA VAL A 62 -16.37 -40.35 23.98
C VAL A 62 -17.20 -40.34 25.27
N SER A 63 -17.75 -41.50 25.64
CA SER A 63 -18.44 -41.67 26.93
C SER A 63 -17.42 -41.84 28.06
N SER A 64 -17.42 -40.95 29.04
CA SER A 64 -16.66 -41.12 30.29
C SER A 64 -17.46 -41.94 31.30
N ASN A 65 -16.80 -42.77 32.12
CA ASN A 65 -17.39 -43.59 33.19
C ASN A 65 -18.18 -42.78 34.25
N SER A 66 -18.20 -41.45 34.19
CA SER A 66 -19.01 -40.56 35.04
C SER A 66 -20.38 -40.17 34.43
N GLY A 67 -20.78 -40.73 33.28
CA GLY A 67 -22.04 -40.43 32.62
C GLY A 67 -22.07 -39.09 31.87
N ALA A 68 -20.95 -38.36 31.85
CA ALA A 68 -20.80 -37.15 31.03
C ALA A 68 -20.41 -37.54 29.58
N VAL A 69 -21.27 -37.18 28.63
CA VAL A 69 -21.02 -37.33 27.19
C VAL A 69 -20.14 -36.17 26.73
N ARG A 70 -18.98 -36.46 26.13
CA ARG A 70 -18.11 -35.44 25.51
C ARG A 70 -17.89 -35.78 24.04
N LEU A 71 -18.03 -34.79 23.17
CA LEU A 71 -17.74 -34.92 21.74
C LEU A 71 -16.28 -34.55 21.50
N ARG A 72 -15.53 -35.40 20.78
CA ARG A 72 -14.15 -35.18 20.38
C ARG A 72 -14.08 -35.11 18.86
N ILE A 73 -13.54 -34.00 18.33
CA ILE A 73 -13.30 -33.83 16.88
C ILE A 73 -11.94 -34.46 16.57
N ILE A 74 -11.90 -35.35 15.58
CA ILE A 74 -10.65 -35.98 15.12
C ILE A 74 -10.48 -35.65 13.64
N PRO A 75 -9.36 -35.05 13.21
CA PRO A 75 -9.05 -34.93 11.80
C PRO A 75 -8.87 -36.34 11.19
N LEU A 76 -9.36 -36.55 9.97
CA LEU A 76 -9.51 -37.84 9.27
C LEU A 76 -8.26 -38.76 9.19
N ASN A 77 -7.10 -38.34 9.67
CA ASN A 77 -5.86 -39.13 9.71
C ASN A 77 -5.66 -39.92 11.03
N GLY A 78 -6.59 -39.91 11.97
CA GLY A 78 -6.54 -40.69 13.22
C GLY A 78 -7.36 -41.98 13.15
N SER A 79 -6.74 -43.14 13.45
CA SER A 79 -7.36 -44.47 13.30
C SER A 79 -8.56 -44.72 14.25
N ASN A 80 -9.60 -45.34 13.68
CA ASN A 80 -10.89 -45.81 14.22
C ASN A 80 -10.92 -46.37 15.65
N THR A 81 -12.04 -46.16 16.39
CA THR A 81 -13.05 -47.20 16.74
C THR A 81 -14.33 -46.59 17.37
N ALA A 82 -15.52 -47.02 16.89
CA ALA A 82 -16.90 -46.82 17.39
C ALA A 82 -17.65 -45.51 17.01
N THR A 83 -18.63 -45.65 16.10
CA THR A 83 -19.08 -44.61 15.17
C THR A 83 -20.54 -44.19 15.36
N GLN A 84 -20.78 -42.91 15.68
CA GLN A 84 -21.93 -42.17 15.14
C GLN A 84 -21.33 -41.08 14.27
N GLU A 85 -21.38 -41.30 12.95
CA GLU A 85 -20.72 -40.45 11.97
C GLU A 85 -21.60 -39.23 11.67
N ILE A 86 -21.28 -38.09 12.27
CA ILE A 86 -21.78 -36.81 11.78
C ILE A 86 -20.66 -36.24 10.90
N SER A 87 -20.81 -36.37 9.59
CA SER A 87 -19.92 -35.78 8.60
C SER A 87 -20.40 -34.38 8.26
N SER A 88 -19.55 -33.38 8.50
CA SER A 88 -19.80 -31.99 8.07
C SER A 88 -18.84 -31.65 6.95
N THR A 89 -19.40 -31.25 5.80
CA THR A 89 -18.63 -30.75 4.65
C THR A 89 -18.82 -29.24 4.56
N LEU A 90 -17.72 -28.49 4.71
CA LEU A 90 -17.69 -27.05 4.51
C LEU A 90 -16.79 -26.74 3.31
N SER A 91 -17.32 -25.99 2.34
CA SER A 91 -16.56 -25.55 1.17
C SER A 91 -16.66 -24.05 1.01
N GLY A 92 -15.57 -23.43 0.55
CA GLY A 92 -15.49 -21.98 0.39
C GLY A 92 -14.32 -21.58 -0.50
N ARG A 93 -14.30 -20.30 -0.88
CA ARG A 93 -13.26 -19.69 -1.70
C ARG A 93 -12.75 -18.44 -1.01
N LEU A 94 -11.45 -18.38 -0.74
CA LEU A 94 -10.78 -17.14 -0.35
C LEU A 94 -10.30 -16.44 -1.64
N VAL A 95 -10.55 -15.14 -1.77
CA VAL A 95 -10.14 -14.34 -2.93
C VAL A 95 -9.15 -13.27 -2.45
N ALA A 96 -7.94 -13.27 -2.99
CA ALA A 96 -6.99 -12.20 -2.74
C ALA A 96 -7.32 -11.02 -3.64
N VAL A 97 -7.76 -9.90 -3.06
CA VAL A 97 -7.96 -8.64 -3.79
C VAL A 97 -6.69 -7.80 -3.62
N PRO A 98 -5.94 -7.48 -4.70
CA PRO A 98 -4.78 -6.61 -4.61
C PRO A 98 -5.16 -5.23 -4.03
N PRO A 99 -4.21 -4.49 -3.44
CA PRO A 99 -4.42 -3.10 -3.07
C PRO A 99 -4.98 -2.31 -4.26
N GLY A 100 -6.07 -1.56 -4.05
CA GLY A 100 -6.73 -0.77 -5.10
C GLY A 100 -7.84 -1.50 -5.89
N GLU A 101 -8.36 -2.63 -5.42
CA GLU A 101 -9.45 -3.39 -6.09
C GLU A 101 -9.10 -3.91 -7.50
N GLY A 102 -7.80 -3.93 -7.84
CA GLY A 102 -7.35 -4.20 -9.22
C GLY A 102 -7.52 -3.02 -10.18
N LEU A 103 -7.88 -1.84 -9.67
CA LEU A 103 -7.89 -0.59 -10.43
C LEU A 103 -6.47 -0.01 -10.50
N PRO A 104 -6.05 0.51 -11.66
CA PRO A 104 -4.77 1.19 -11.78
C PRO A 104 -4.68 2.38 -10.80
N THR A 105 -3.70 2.35 -9.90
CA THR A 105 -3.45 3.44 -8.96
C THR A 105 -2.72 4.57 -9.67
N PRO A 106 -3.04 5.84 -9.39
CA PRO A 106 -2.29 6.96 -9.94
C PRO A 106 -0.83 6.90 -9.48
N ILE A 107 0.05 7.49 -10.29
CA ILE A 107 1.48 7.65 -10.04
C ILE A 107 1.82 9.08 -10.46
N LEU A 108 2.43 9.83 -9.55
CA LEU A 108 2.95 11.16 -9.82
C LEU A 108 4.47 11.14 -9.93
N SER A 109 5.00 11.85 -10.91
CA SER A 109 6.43 12.17 -11.00
C SER A 109 6.61 13.67 -11.12
N LEU A 110 7.53 14.22 -10.33
CA LEU A 110 7.95 15.62 -10.46
C LEU A 110 9.38 15.67 -10.98
N SER A 111 9.62 16.62 -11.87
CA SER A 111 10.95 16.98 -12.34
C SER A 111 11.07 18.51 -12.34
N SER A 112 12.30 19.01 -12.24
CA SER A 112 12.58 20.44 -12.34
C SER A 112 13.67 20.68 -13.36
N THR A 113 13.41 21.60 -14.28
CA THR A 113 14.44 22.22 -15.12
C THR A 113 14.80 23.57 -14.54
N ARG A 114 16.08 23.77 -14.22
CA ARG A 114 16.58 25.05 -13.71
C ARG A 114 16.74 26.04 -14.86
N GLU A 115 16.03 27.17 -14.80
CA GLU A 115 16.19 28.27 -15.77
C GLU A 115 17.30 29.23 -15.32
N ASN A 116 17.35 29.54 -14.02
CA ASN A 116 18.41 30.33 -13.41
C ASN A 116 18.62 29.90 -11.95
N ALA A 117 19.56 30.53 -11.24
CA ALA A 117 19.90 30.16 -9.86
C ALA A 117 18.72 30.21 -8.86
N ARG A 118 17.63 30.91 -9.19
CA ARG A 118 16.45 31.14 -8.32
C ARG A 118 15.12 30.96 -9.05
N ARG A 119 15.12 30.33 -10.22
CA ARG A 119 13.94 30.06 -11.03
C ARG A 119 14.03 28.69 -11.64
N HIS A 120 12.98 27.93 -11.41
CA HIS A 120 12.85 26.55 -11.85
C HIS A 120 11.50 26.39 -12.56
N THR A 121 11.50 25.59 -13.62
CA THR A 121 10.27 25.11 -14.25
C THR A 121 10.04 23.71 -13.74
N ILE A 122 8.94 23.53 -13.01
CA ILE A 122 8.54 22.25 -12.44
C ILE A 122 7.58 21.61 -13.42
N ARG A 123 7.94 20.40 -13.87
CA ARG A 123 7.08 19.56 -14.69
C ARG A 123 6.58 18.41 -13.83
N VAL A 124 5.27 18.23 -13.83
CA VAL A 124 4.59 17.11 -13.18
C VAL A 124 4.02 16.21 -14.26
N THR A 125 4.18 14.90 -14.12
CA THR A 125 3.57 13.90 -14.99
C THR A 125 2.71 12.96 -14.16
N ALA A 126 1.49 12.72 -14.60
CA ALA A 126 0.57 11.78 -13.97
C ALA A 126 0.34 10.58 -14.89
N SER A 127 0.61 9.39 -14.37
CA SER A 127 0.31 8.11 -15.01
C SER A 127 -0.42 7.20 -14.03
N ASN A 128 -0.79 5.99 -14.43
CA ASN A 128 -1.24 4.97 -13.50
C ASN A 128 -0.29 3.76 -13.49
N SER A 129 -0.52 2.82 -12.58
CA SER A 129 0.27 1.58 -12.47
C SER A 129 0.18 0.67 -13.69
N ALA A 130 -0.82 0.88 -14.58
CA ALA A 130 -0.94 0.21 -15.87
C ALA A 130 -0.16 0.91 -17.01
N GLY A 131 0.49 2.05 -16.72
CA GLY A 131 1.26 2.83 -17.70
C GLY A 131 0.41 3.77 -18.57
N GLU A 132 -0.87 3.93 -18.27
CA GLU A 132 -1.73 4.89 -18.95
C GLU A 132 -1.45 6.30 -18.43
N ILE A 133 -1.46 7.27 -19.36
CA ILE A 133 -1.32 8.69 -19.02
C ILE A 133 -2.64 9.25 -18.50
N LEU A 134 -2.58 10.02 -17.42
CA LEU A 134 -3.76 10.61 -16.81
C LEU A 134 -3.95 12.05 -17.32
N VAL A 135 -4.81 12.21 -18.32
CA VAL A 135 -5.14 13.49 -18.97
C VAL A 135 -6.28 14.21 -18.24
N GLY A 136 -6.23 15.54 -18.16
CA GLY A 136 -7.28 16.37 -17.56
C GLY A 136 -7.39 16.26 -16.04
N GLN A 137 -6.38 15.67 -15.38
CA GLN A 137 -6.34 15.54 -13.93
C GLN A 137 -5.88 16.83 -13.30
N THR A 138 -6.52 17.19 -12.18
CA THR A 138 -6.15 18.36 -11.40
C THR A 138 -5.11 17.97 -10.35
N ILE A 139 -3.95 18.63 -10.38
CA ILE A 139 -2.83 18.39 -9.48
C ILE A 139 -2.61 19.64 -8.64
N GLU A 140 -2.54 19.46 -7.33
CA GLU A 140 -2.24 20.52 -6.39
C GLU A 140 -0.76 20.52 -6.05
N LEU A 141 -0.13 21.69 -6.11
CA LEU A 141 1.27 21.90 -5.78
C LEU A 141 1.38 22.78 -4.54
N ASN A 142 2.04 22.26 -3.53
CA ASN A 142 2.21 22.91 -2.23
C ASN A 142 3.69 23.02 -1.89
N LEU A 143 4.07 24.11 -1.21
CA LEU A 143 5.42 24.20 -0.64
C LEU A 143 5.42 23.61 0.77
N ASN A 144 6.13 22.50 0.95
CA ASN A 144 6.29 21.87 2.25
C ASN A 144 7.38 22.61 3.06
N MET A 145 6.94 23.61 3.84
CA MET A 145 7.85 24.40 4.66
C MET A 145 8.49 23.61 5.80
N GLU A 146 7.83 22.59 6.33
CA GLU A 146 8.39 21.75 7.38
C GLU A 146 9.59 20.95 6.85
N ALA A 147 9.39 20.22 5.75
CA ALA A 147 10.45 19.47 5.09
C ALA A 147 11.58 20.39 4.58
N SER A 148 11.24 21.56 4.04
CA SER A 148 12.23 22.57 3.61
C SER A 148 13.13 23.03 4.75
N LYS A 149 12.56 23.27 5.94
CA LYS A 149 13.31 23.66 7.14
C LYS A 149 14.26 22.55 7.59
N GLN A 150 13.76 21.30 7.64
CA GLN A 150 14.56 20.15 8.05
C GLN A 150 15.73 19.90 7.10
N LEU A 151 15.48 19.87 5.78
CA LEU A 151 16.52 19.62 4.78
C LEU A 151 17.53 20.77 4.70
N SER A 152 17.09 22.01 4.87
CA SER A 152 18.00 23.16 4.92
C SER A 152 18.87 23.17 6.16
N LEU A 153 18.33 22.73 7.31
CA LEU A 153 19.11 22.60 8.55
C LEU A 153 20.25 21.59 8.40
N ILE A 154 20.02 20.49 7.68
CA ILE A 154 21.06 19.51 7.34
C ILE A 154 22.18 20.17 6.50
N GLN A 155 21.83 21.12 5.63
CA GLN A 155 22.79 21.94 4.88
C GLN A 155 23.40 23.10 5.69
N GLY A 156 23.12 23.17 6.99
CA GLY A 156 23.61 24.22 7.89
C GLY A 156 22.90 25.57 7.75
N ILE A 157 21.71 25.59 7.13
CA ILE A 157 20.95 26.81 6.84
C ILE A 157 19.65 26.83 7.64
N THR A 158 19.49 27.86 8.47
CA THR A 158 18.25 28.08 9.22
C THR A 158 17.23 28.85 8.37
N LEU A 159 16.24 28.13 7.87
CA LEU A 159 15.10 28.70 7.15
C LEU A 159 13.99 29.06 8.14
N THR A 160 13.68 30.36 8.30
CA THR A 160 12.66 30.81 9.26
C THR A 160 11.28 30.92 8.63
N SER A 161 11.18 31.32 7.36
CA SER A 161 9.92 31.50 6.63
C SER A 161 10.11 31.40 5.12
N GLN A 162 9.01 31.24 4.39
CA GLN A 162 8.99 31.12 2.93
C GLN A 162 9.42 32.40 2.19
N ARG A 163 9.35 33.59 2.81
CA ARG A 163 9.44 34.90 2.16
C ARG A 163 8.45 35.08 0.99
N ALA A 164 7.85 36.26 0.88
CA ALA A 164 6.75 36.49 -0.06
C ALA A 164 7.14 36.33 -1.55
N GLY A 165 8.42 36.44 -1.89
CA GLY A 165 8.90 36.21 -3.25
C GLY A 165 9.07 34.74 -3.65
N THR A 166 8.97 33.78 -2.71
CA THR A 166 9.08 32.35 -3.02
C THR A 166 7.70 31.78 -3.29
N ARG A 167 7.39 31.54 -4.56
CA ARG A 167 6.03 31.15 -4.97
C ARG A 167 6.04 30.28 -6.23
N LEU A 168 4.97 29.50 -6.33
CA LEU A 168 4.55 28.87 -7.57
C LEU A 168 3.74 29.89 -8.38
N ALA A 169 3.94 29.95 -9.69
CA ALA A 169 3.13 30.78 -10.58
C ALA A 169 1.67 30.28 -10.57
N ASP A 170 1.52 28.97 -10.74
CA ASP A 170 0.27 28.25 -10.62
C ASP A 170 0.46 27.09 -9.63
N ALA A 171 -0.38 27.06 -8.59
CA ALA A 171 -0.41 25.99 -7.59
C ALA A 171 -1.43 24.90 -7.94
N LEU A 172 -2.36 25.18 -8.85
CA LEU A 172 -3.34 24.23 -9.35
C LEU A 172 -3.05 24.01 -10.84
N LEU A 173 -2.68 22.79 -11.19
CA LEU A 173 -2.35 22.41 -12.55
C LEU A 173 -3.34 21.41 -13.10
N VAL A 174 -3.56 21.46 -14.41
CA VAL A 174 -4.37 20.46 -15.13
C VAL A 174 -3.47 19.77 -16.14
N THR A 175 -3.44 18.45 -16.13
CA THR A 175 -2.61 17.68 -17.07
C THR A 175 -3.13 17.79 -18.51
N ASP A 176 -2.19 18.00 -19.42
CA ASP A 176 -2.44 18.09 -20.85
C ASP A 176 -2.63 16.71 -21.51
N ALA A 177 -2.76 16.69 -22.84
CA ALA A 177 -2.93 15.47 -23.63
C ALA A 177 -1.77 14.46 -23.53
N THR A 178 -0.63 14.88 -22.95
CA THR A 178 0.52 14.01 -22.66
C THR A 178 0.55 13.52 -21.22
N GLY A 179 -0.46 13.85 -20.41
CA GLY A 179 -0.48 13.56 -18.97
C GLY A 179 0.48 14.43 -18.17
N SER A 180 0.93 15.56 -18.73
CA SER A 180 1.91 16.45 -18.10
C SER A 180 1.33 17.82 -17.78
N ALA A 181 1.84 18.49 -16.77
CA ALA A 181 1.58 19.89 -16.51
C ALA A 181 2.85 20.59 -16.04
N GLU A 182 2.95 21.90 -16.29
CA GLU A 182 4.13 22.68 -15.92
C GLU A 182 3.73 23.92 -15.13
N THR A 183 4.55 24.29 -14.15
CA THR A 183 4.46 25.57 -13.44
C THR A 183 5.84 26.16 -13.25
N ARG A 184 5.88 27.47 -13.08
CA ARG A 184 7.12 28.18 -12.73
C ARG A 184 7.22 28.31 -11.22
N PHE A 185 8.40 28.00 -10.68
CA PHE A 185 8.75 28.20 -9.29
C PHE A 185 9.82 29.29 -9.17
N ASP A 186 9.44 30.41 -8.56
CA ASP A 186 10.32 31.54 -8.28
C ASP A 186 10.77 31.48 -6.81
N ILE A 187 12.06 31.72 -6.55
CA ILE A 187 12.66 31.70 -5.21
C ILE A 187 13.08 33.12 -4.82
N ASP A 188 12.62 33.59 -3.65
CA ASP A 188 12.96 34.92 -3.15
C ASP A 188 14.48 35.10 -3.00
N PRO A 189 15.07 36.25 -3.43
CA PRO A 189 16.50 36.51 -3.29
C PRO A 189 16.99 36.49 -1.83
N GLY A 190 16.10 36.73 -0.89
CA GLY A 190 16.33 36.68 0.53
C GLY A 190 16.44 35.28 1.13
N ILE A 191 16.09 34.23 0.38
CA ILE A 191 16.41 32.86 0.78
C ILE A 191 17.93 32.64 0.62
N PRO A 192 18.63 32.13 1.66
CA PRO A 192 20.05 31.85 1.60
C PRO A 192 20.41 30.89 0.46
N ALA A 193 21.57 31.08 -0.16
CA ALA A 193 22.10 30.13 -1.14
C ALA A 193 22.36 28.77 -0.48
N LYS A 194 22.15 27.67 -1.22
CA LYS A 194 22.15 26.26 -0.79
C LYS A 194 20.97 25.83 0.11
N ALA A 195 20.02 26.71 0.41
CA ALA A 195 18.80 26.29 1.11
C ALA A 195 18.01 25.30 0.26
N VAL A 196 17.37 24.30 0.86
CA VAL A 196 16.58 23.29 0.15
C VAL A 196 15.10 23.57 0.37
N LEU A 197 14.38 23.77 -0.73
CA LEU A 197 12.94 23.98 -0.77
C LEU A 197 12.26 22.72 -1.30
N VAL A 198 11.22 22.25 -0.61
CA VAL A 198 10.48 21.04 -0.97
C VAL A 198 9.12 21.40 -1.50
N VAL A 199 8.86 21.04 -2.75
CA VAL A 199 7.55 21.14 -3.39
C VAL A 199 6.90 19.76 -3.39
N SER A 200 5.65 19.70 -2.92
CA SER A 200 4.81 18.50 -2.98
C SER A 200 3.79 18.67 -4.09
N ALA A 201 3.58 17.64 -4.92
CA ALA A 201 2.40 17.53 -5.78
C ALA A 201 1.46 16.47 -5.24
N GLU A 202 0.16 16.74 -5.30
CA GLU A 202 -0.90 15.90 -4.78
C GLU A 202 -1.95 15.64 -5.87
N LEU A 203 -2.34 14.36 -6.02
CA LEU A 203 -3.40 13.92 -6.92
C LEU A 203 -4.19 12.80 -6.22
N GLY A 204 -5.36 13.14 -5.66
CA GLY A 204 -6.15 12.19 -4.88
C GLY A 204 -5.41 11.73 -3.63
N SER A 205 -5.08 10.44 -3.55
CA SER A 205 -4.30 9.85 -2.45
C SER A 205 -2.78 9.84 -2.68
N GLU A 206 -2.34 10.19 -3.88
CA GLU A 206 -0.93 10.13 -4.26
C GLU A 206 -0.23 11.46 -4.00
N VAL A 207 0.96 11.37 -3.42
CA VAL A 207 1.79 12.52 -3.08
C VAL A 207 3.21 12.25 -3.56
N ALA A 208 3.78 13.21 -4.28
CA ALA A 208 5.16 13.15 -4.72
C ALA A 208 5.90 14.43 -4.31
N HIS A 209 7.18 14.31 -4.00
CA HIS A 209 8.00 15.41 -3.47
C HIS A 209 9.19 15.70 -4.38
N LEU A 210 9.53 16.98 -4.51
CA LEU A 210 10.68 17.47 -5.25
C LEU A 210 11.47 18.45 -4.38
N SER A 211 12.76 18.17 -4.20
CA SER A 211 13.68 19.06 -3.50
C SER A 211 14.45 19.95 -4.48
N LEU A 212 14.47 21.24 -4.18
CA LEU A 212 15.02 22.29 -5.04
C LEU A 212 16.02 23.14 -4.24
N PRO A 213 17.31 23.11 -4.58
CA PRO A 213 18.28 23.97 -3.91
C PRO A 213 18.18 25.41 -4.44
N ALA A 214 17.92 26.34 -3.53
CA ALA A 214 17.93 27.78 -3.75
C ALA A 214 19.38 28.25 -3.93
N GLY A 215 19.74 28.70 -5.13
CA GLY A 215 21.07 29.26 -5.40
C GLY A 215 22.21 28.26 -5.24
N GLY A 216 22.75 27.78 -6.36
CA GLY A 216 23.98 27.00 -6.42
C GLY A 216 24.39 26.79 -7.87
N GLY A 217 25.63 27.12 -8.22
CA GLY A 217 26.17 26.92 -9.57
C GLY A 217 26.16 25.45 -9.98
N ALA A 218 26.19 25.23 -11.30
CA ALA A 218 26.76 24.01 -11.85
C ALA A 218 28.24 23.91 -11.44
#